data_AF-A0AAV2IB11-F1
#
_entry.id   AF-A0AAV2IB11-F1
#
_cell.length_a   1.000
_cell.length_b   1.000
_cell.length_c   1.000
_cell.angle_alpha   90.00
_cell.angle_beta   90.00
_cell.angle_gamma   90.00
#
_symmetry.space_group_name_H-M   'P 1'
#
loop_
_entity.id
_entity.type
_entity.pdbx_description
1 polymer ?
#
loop_
_entity_poly.entity_id
_entity_poly.type
_entity_poly.pdbx_seq_one_letter_code
_entity_poly.pdbx_strand_id
1 'polypeptide(L)'
;MMEPLQENGDDTENEPDDSSDNLGYLINVVYRPFIEEKVRANDILSRMPCLRDFASKIFSISISTPNLAIKALLDHLKDDVEGPGKYQEFKDALKDARYEIIYQALEGQSVGNDSEHVKIMGLFSNKIQETIDANLLAQELFSESVINDEMRQRVQTCYLNKSPLDAAFILLDSIHRLKQDWFHVFLRVLYTNGHRNLVKVLDDKYFDKLECQEGHRDTDLQGESKSENASQLEETRGDEDEDHSSSPSVNKEIDRNQEINRSSIDGSRIPERLNSAASTEYLTNVSAIETLTENTEQLLLLVKGIDAKIDRLEGKVDHLYNTLNIPRH
;
A
#
# COMPACT_ATOMS: atom_id res chain seq x y z
N MET A 1 65.10 39.86 6.34
CA MET A 1 63.80 40.09 7.01
C MET A 1 62.78 40.39 5.92
N MET A 2 61.95 39.41 5.59
CA MET A 2 60.77 39.58 4.76
C MET A 2 59.68 38.72 5.41
N GLU A 3 58.68 39.38 5.98
CA GLU A 3 57.45 38.76 6.46
C GLU A 3 56.48 38.56 5.28
N PRO A 4 55.69 37.47 5.27
CA PRO A 4 54.65 37.27 4.26
C PRO A 4 53.37 38.02 4.66
N LEU A 5 52.77 38.71 3.68
CA LEU A 5 51.51 39.41 3.85
C LEU A 5 50.31 38.46 3.81
N GLN A 6 49.44 38.70 4.79
CA GLN A 6 48.12 38.15 5.13
C GLN A 6 47.15 38.08 3.93
N GLU A 7 46.46 36.95 3.73
CA GLU A 7 45.14 36.60 4.32
C GLU A 7 44.00 37.35 3.61
N ASN A 8 43.52 36.76 2.50
CA ASN A 8 42.26 37.13 1.87
C ASN A 8 41.13 36.42 2.64
N GLY A 9 40.46 37.16 3.52
CA GLY A 9 39.16 36.77 4.06
C GLY A 9 38.11 36.86 2.96
N ASP A 10 37.72 35.70 2.44
CA ASP A 10 36.54 35.53 1.60
C ASP A 10 35.33 35.43 2.54
N ASP A 11 34.81 36.60 2.94
CA ASP A 11 33.52 36.72 3.64
C ASP A 11 32.40 36.42 2.64
N THR A 12 32.25 35.15 2.28
CA THR A 12 31.02 34.66 1.67
C THR A 12 29.98 34.58 2.78
N GLU A 13 29.22 35.67 2.94
CA GLU A 13 27.96 35.69 3.67
C GLU A 13 27.08 34.56 3.12
N ASN A 14 27.07 33.43 3.82
CA ASN A 14 26.09 32.36 3.59
C ASN A 14 24.72 32.96 3.93
N GLU A 15 23.99 33.41 2.91
CA GLU A 15 22.57 33.71 3.05
C GLU A 15 21.90 32.48 3.69
N PRO A 16 21.17 32.66 4.80
CA PRO A 16 20.46 31.55 5.44
C PRO A 16 19.50 30.96 4.41
N ASP A 17 19.68 29.66 4.14
CA ASP A 17 18.93 28.88 3.18
C ASP A 17 17.43 28.82 3.60
N ASP A 18 16.65 29.78 3.09
CA ASP A 18 15.20 29.98 3.30
C ASP A 18 14.36 28.76 2.84
N SER A 19 14.99 27.73 2.26
CA SER A 19 14.33 26.52 1.77
C SER A 19 13.79 25.62 2.89
N SER A 20 14.39 25.63 4.09
CA SER A 20 13.98 24.75 5.19
C SER A 20 12.63 25.16 5.80
N ASP A 21 12.41 26.47 5.94
CA ASP A 21 11.18 27.02 6.51
C ASP A 21 9.99 26.83 5.57
N ASN A 22 10.22 26.89 4.26
CA ASN A 22 9.20 26.61 3.26
C ASN A 22 8.72 25.14 3.32
N LEU A 23 9.64 24.17 3.46
CA LEU A 23 9.27 22.76 3.52
C LEU A 23 8.47 22.43 4.79
N GLY A 24 8.83 23.02 5.92
CA GLY A 24 8.07 22.90 7.17
C GLY A 24 6.64 23.43 7.03
N TYR A 25 6.44 24.55 6.34
CA TYR A 25 5.12 25.10 6.03
C TYR A 25 4.31 24.18 5.11
N LEU A 26 4.92 23.67 4.03
CA LEU A 26 4.27 22.73 3.11
C LEU A 26 3.78 21.46 3.82
N ILE A 27 4.62 20.85 4.66
CA ILE A 27 4.29 19.62 5.38
C ILE A 27 3.19 19.86 6.42
N ASN A 28 3.32 20.90 7.25
CA ASN A 28 2.46 21.09 8.42
C ASN A 28 1.16 21.85 8.12
N VAL A 29 1.11 22.64 7.05
CA VAL A 29 -0.03 23.51 6.75
C VAL A 29 -0.72 23.09 5.46
N VAL A 30 0.03 22.99 4.36
CA VAL A 30 -0.56 22.80 3.03
C VAL A 30 -0.97 21.35 2.81
N TYR A 31 -0.05 20.41 3.00
CA TYR A 31 -0.24 18.99 2.68
C TYR A 31 -0.55 18.12 3.89
N ARG A 32 -0.64 18.69 5.09
CA ARG A 32 -0.87 17.93 6.32
C ARG A 32 -2.06 16.98 6.25
N PRO A 33 -3.27 17.40 5.83
CA PRO A 33 -4.41 16.48 5.73
C PRO A 33 -4.16 15.33 4.76
N PHE A 34 -3.48 15.63 3.66
CA PHE A 34 -3.17 14.65 2.62
C PHE A 34 -2.12 13.62 3.08
N ILE A 35 -1.11 14.08 3.84
CA ILE A 35 -0.12 13.21 4.48
C ILE A 35 -0.80 12.32 5.53
N GLU A 36 -1.66 12.88 6.38
CA GLU A 36 -2.37 12.12 7.42
C GLU A 36 -3.30 11.04 6.84
N GLU A 37 -3.85 11.26 5.65
CA GLU A 37 -4.69 10.28 4.95
C GLU A 37 -3.85 9.16 4.30
N LYS A 38 -2.77 9.52 3.60
CA LYS A 38 -2.04 8.60 2.72
C LYS A 38 -0.90 7.88 3.43
N VAL A 39 -0.19 8.55 4.35
CA VAL A 39 1.07 8.05 4.93
C VAL A 39 0.84 7.27 6.22
N ARG A 40 1.51 6.12 6.36
CA ARG A 40 1.56 5.39 7.64
C ARG A 40 2.86 5.66 8.37
N ALA A 41 2.76 6.03 9.64
CA ALA A 41 3.91 6.38 10.47
C ALA A 41 4.96 5.26 10.54
N ASN A 42 4.54 3.99 10.67
CA ASN A 42 5.46 2.86 10.78
C ASN A 42 6.37 2.68 9.54
N ASP A 43 5.91 3.07 8.36
CA ASP A 43 6.68 2.93 7.11
C ASP A 43 7.81 3.97 7.03
N ILE A 44 7.63 5.10 7.74
CA ILE A 44 8.54 6.25 7.74
C ILE A 44 9.53 6.19 8.90
N LEU A 45 9.10 5.72 10.08
CA LEU A 45 9.89 5.75 11.31
C LEU A 45 11.29 5.13 11.19
N SER A 46 11.40 3.99 10.49
CA SER A 46 12.69 3.29 10.33
C SER A 46 13.72 4.11 9.55
N ARG A 47 13.26 5.10 8.79
CA ARG A 47 14.04 5.98 7.91
C ARG A 47 14.28 7.36 8.52
N MET A 48 13.75 7.62 9.72
CA MET A 48 13.91 8.89 10.42
C MET A 48 14.68 8.74 11.74
N PRO A 49 16.02 8.70 11.70
CA PRO A 49 16.86 8.72 12.89
C PRO A 49 16.47 9.76 13.95
N CYS A 50 16.04 10.95 13.54
CA CYS A 50 15.65 12.02 14.48
C CYS A 50 14.42 11.67 15.34
N LEU A 51 13.64 10.64 14.97
CA LEU A 51 12.45 10.19 15.70
C LEU A 51 12.66 8.91 16.51
N ARG A 52 13.90 8.43 16.63
CA ARG A 52 14.20 7.14 17.27
C ARG A 52 13.67 7.03 18.71
N ASP A 53 13.80 8.10 19.48
CA ASP A 53 13.36 8.14 20.88
C ASP A 53 11.83 8.13 21.01
N PHE A 54 11.13 8.58 19.97
CA PHE A 54 9.66 8.63 19.90
C PHE A 54 9.04 7.41 19.22
N ALA A 55 9.84 6.58 18.55
CA ALA A 55 9.38 5.46 17.73
C ALA A 55 8.53 4.45 18.52
N SER A 56 8.89 4.17 19.78
CA SER A 56 8.14 3.24 20.64
C SER A 56 6.70 3.71 20.92
N LYS A 57 6.52 5.02 21.10
CA LYS A 57 5.20 5.63 21.34
C LYS A 57 4.37 5.66 20.06
N ILE A 58 4.99 5.96 18.92
CA ILE A 58 4.28 5.88 17.64
C ILE A 58 3.85 4.45 17.32
N PHE A 59 4.70 3.46 17.63
CA PHE A 59 4.37 2.06 17.42
C PHE A 59 3.18 1.61 18.28
N SER A 60 3.09 2.05 19.55
CA SER A 60 1.93 1.71 20.39
C SER A 60 0.63 2.37 19.89
N ILE A 61 0.70 3.62 19.41
CA ILE A 61 -0.46 4.32 18.82
C ILE A 61 -0.88 3.64 17.51
N SER A 62 0.06 3.20 16.68
CA SER A 62 -0.23 2.64 15.35
C SER A 62 -0.92 1.29 15.40
N ILE A 63 -0.77 0.52 16.48
CA ILE A 63 -1.51 -0.73 16.73
C ILE A 63 -3.01 -0.45 16.82
N SER A 64 -3.40 0.63 17.50
CA SER A 64 -4.81 0.95 17.75
C SER A 64 -5.41 1.83 16.65
N THR A 65 -4.68 2.86 16.24
CA THR A 65 -5.20 3.95 15.41
C THR A 65 -4.11 4.47 14.47
N PRO A 66 -3.94 3.86 13.27
CA PRO A 66 -2.89 4.23 12.33
C PRO A 66 -2.87 5.72 11.94
N ASN A 67 -4.05 6.32 11.74
CA ASN A 67 -4.16 7.74 11.36
C ASN A 67 -3.77 8.68 12.50
N LEU A 68 -4.00 8.29 13.77
CA LEU A 68 -3.52 9.08 14.91
C LEU A 68 -2.00 8.96 15.07
N ALA A 69 -1.40 7.84 14.65
CA ALA A 69 0.05 7.65 14.73
C ALA A 69 0.80 8.62 13.80
N ILE A 70 0.34 8.80 12.55
CA ILE A 70 0.97 9.77 11.64
C ILE A 70 0.75 11.20 12.12
N LYS A 71 -0.42 11.53 12.65
CA LYS A 71 -0.68 12.83 13.26
C LYS A 71 0.26 13.12 14.44
N ALA A 72 0.41 12.17 15.35
CA ALA A 72 1.32 12.29 16.49
C ALA A 72 2.79 12.41 16.05
N LEU A 73 3.17 11.74 14.96
CA LEU A 73 4.50 11.86 14.37
C LEU A 73 4.73 13.28 13.85
N LEU A 74 3.78 13.83 13.08
CA LEU A 74 3.88 15.19 12.54
C LEU A 74 3.88 16.26 13.64
N ASP A 75 3.07 16.10 14.68
CA ASP A 75 3.06 17.01 15.83
C ASP A 75 4.41 17.00 16.56
N HIS A 76 4.97 15.81 16.82
CA HIS A 76 6.29 15.69 17.45
C HIS A 76 7.41 16.26 16.56
N LEU A 77 7.35 15.98 15.24
CA LEU A 77 8.30 16.54 14.28
C LEU A 77 8.26 18.07 14.27
N LYS A 78 7.08 18.67 14.40
CA LYS A 78 6.91 20.12 14.42
C LYS A 78 7.43 20.74 15.72
N ASP A 79 6.96 20.23 16.86
CA ASP A 79 7.05 20.92 18.15
C ASP A 79 8.27 20.50 18.99
N ASP A 80 8.71 19.25 18.91
CA ASP A 80 9.69 18.67 19.85
C ASP A 80 11.06 18.36 19.22
N VAL A 81 11.12 18.10 17.91
CA VAL A 81 12.39 17.81 17.23
C VAL A 81 13.12 19.11 16.91
N GLU A 82 14.21 19.38 17.64
CA GLU A 82 15.12 20.48 17.35
C GLU A 82 16.29 19.96 16.49
N GLY A 83 16.35 20.38 15.23
CA GLY A 83 17.43 19.99 14.34
C GLY A 83 17.28 20.58 12.94
N PRO A 84 18.35 21.15 12.36
CA PRO A 84 18.32 21.58 10.96
C PRO A 84 18.05 20.36 10.07
N GLY A 85 17.21 20.54 9.05
CA GLY A 85 16.96 19.48 8.05
C GLY A 85 15.96 18.40 8.45
N LYS A 86 15.30 18.45 9.62
CA LYS A 86 14.29 17.44 10.04
C LYS A 86 13.17 17.21 9.00
N TYR A 87 12.74 18.28 8.33
CA TYR A 87 11.72 18.20 7.27
C TYR A 87 12.26 17.62 5.97
N GLN A 88 13.55 17.84 5.69
CA GLN A 88 14.22 17.23 4.56
C GLN A 88 14.38 15.72 4.80
N GLU A 89 14.76 15.32 6.02
CA GLU A 89 14.80 13.91 6.43
C GLU A 89 13.42 13.24 6.30
N PHE A 90 12.33 13.93 6.67
CA PHE A 90 10.96 13.44 6.45
C PHE A 90 10.63 13.27 4.96
N LYS A 91 10.98 14.25 4.13
CA LYS A 91 10.79 14.20 2.68
C LYS A 91 11.57 13.06 2.03
N ASP A 92 12.82 12.84 2.47
CA ASP A 92 13.66 11.74 1.99
C ASP A 92 13.11 10.38 2.44
N ALA A 93 12.61 10.29 3.69
CA ALA A 93 11.95 9.09 4.19
C ALA A 93 10.68 8.74 3.39
N LEU A 94 9.89 9.74 2.95
CA LEU A 94 8.75 9.52 2.06
C LEU A 94 9.17 8.94 0.71
N LYS A 95 10.25 9.47 0.12
CA LYS A 95 10.82 8.98 -1.14
C LYS A 95 11.29 7.53 -1.00
N ASP A 96 12.03 7.23 0.05
CA ASP A 96 12.57 5.89 0.33
C ASP A 96 11.48 4.86 0.64
N ALA A 97 10.39 5.29 1.26
CA ALA A 97 9.20 4.46 1.51
C ALA A 97 8.24 4.38 0.30
N ARG A 98 8.61 5.00 -0.82
CA ARG A 98 7.85 5.04 -2.09
C ARG A 98 6.47 5.72 -1.99
N TYR A 99 6.33 6.71 -1.12
CA TYR A 99 5.17 7.61 -1.13
C TYR A 99 5.32 8.67 -2.24
N GLU A 100 5.37 8.20 -3.49
CA GLU A 100 5.70 9.00 -4.68
C GLU A 100 4.73 10.18 -4.84
N ILE A 101 3.44 9.93 -4.65
CA ILE A 101 2.37 10.95 -4.72
C ILE A 101 2.68 12.14 -3.78
N ILE A 102 3.03 11.85 -2.52
CA ILE A 102 3.30 12.89 -1.51
C ILE A 102 4.64 13.58 -1.79
N TYR A 103 5.66 12.79 -2.13
CA TYR A 103 6.98 13.31 -2.44
C TYR A 103 6.92 14.31 -3.61
N GLN A 104 6.24 13.94 -4.71
CA GLN A 104 6.03 14.82 -5.86
C GLN A 104 5.26 16.09 -5.49
N ALA A 105 4.24 15.99 -4.63
CA ALA A 105 3.51 17.15 -4.11
C ALA A 105 4.42 18.16 -3.39
N LEU A 106 5.34 17.64 -2.57
CA LEU A 106 6.31 18.44 -1.82
C LEU A 106 7.41 19.04 -2.72
N GLU A 107 7.66 18.47 -3.90
CA GLU A 107 8.50 19.06 -4.95
C GLU A 107 7.74 20.11 -5.80
N GLY A 108 6.47 20.40 -5.48
CA GLY A 108 5.65 21.35 -6.21
C GLY A 108 5.05 20.81 -7.51
N GLN A 109 5.08 19.48 -7.71
CA GLN A 109 4.45 18.85 -8.88
C GLN A 109 2.94 18.71 -8.67
N SER A 110 2.20 18.76 -9.78
CA SER A 110 0.76 18.55 -9.75
C SER A 110 0.44 17.09 -9.48
N VAL A 111 -0.21 16.82 -8.34
CA VAL A 111 -0.71 15.49 -8.00
C VAL A 111 -2.08 15.29 -8.64
N GLY A 112 -2.26 14.18 -9.36
CA GLY A 112 -3.56 13.82 -9.94
C GLY A 112 -4.58 13.45 -8.88
N ASN A 113 -5.85 13.73 -9.15
CA ASN A 113 -6.97 13.33 -8.29
C ASN A 113 -7.37 11.88 -8.60
N ASP A 114 -7.07 10.96 -7.70
CA ASP A 114 -7.43 9.53 -7.78
C ASP A 114 -8.77 9.20 -7.13
N SER A 115 -9.54 10.21 -6.69
CA SER A 115 -10.80 10.04 -5.96
C SER A 115 -11.84 9.21 -6.71
N GLU A 116 -11.92 9.34 -8.03
CA GLU A 116 -12.87 8.55 -8.83
C GLU A 116 -12.54 7.05 -8.79
N HIS A 117 -11.26 6.70 -8.95
CA HIS A 117 -10.80 5.31 -8.90
C HIS A 117 -10.96 4.70 -7.50
N VAL A 118 -10.70 5.48 -6.44
CA VAL A 118 -10.94 5.04 -5.05
C VAL A 118 -12.43 4.75 -4.82
N LYS A 119 -13.33 5.59 -5.36
CA LYS A 119 -14.78 5.35 -5.28
C LYS A 119 -15.20 4.09 -6.02
N ILE A 120 -14.68 3.86 -7.23
CA ILE A 120 -14.93 2.63 -8.00
C ILE A 120 -14.49 1.40 -7.19
N MET A 121 -13.29 1.42 -6.62
CA MET A 121 -12.81 0.33 -5.76
C MET A 121 -13.70 0.10 -4.54
N GLY A 122 -14.20 1.17 -3.92
CA GLY A 122 -15.14 1.07 -2.80
C GLY A 122 -16.48 0.44 -3.21
N LEU A 123 -17.01 0.78 -4.38
CA LEU A 123 -18.29 0.23 -4.88
C LEU A 123 -18.20 -1.27 -5.18
N PHE A 124 -17.06 -1.74 -5.65
CA PHE A 124 -16.84 -3.13 -6.04
C PHE A 124 -16.00 -3.92 -5.03
N SER A 125 -15.75 -3.38 -3.83
CA SER A 125 -14.81 -3.95 -2.86
C SER A 125 -15.09 -5.42 -2.55
N ASN A 126 -16.36 -5.75 -2.28
CA ASN A 126 -16.76 -7.12 -1.91
C ASN A 126 -16.52 -8.09 -3.06
N LYS A 127 -16.94 -7.71 -4.27
CA LYS A 127 -16.75 -8.52 -5.48
C LYS A 127 -15.27 -8.76 -5.78
N ILE A 128 -14.44 -7.73 -5.61
CA ILE A 128 -12.99 -7.85 -5.79
C ILE A 128 -12.44 -8.82 -4.75
N GLN A 129 -12.72 -8.61 -3.46
CA GLN A 129 -12.22 -9.45 -2.37
C GLN A 129 -12.59 -10.93 -2.51
N GLU A 130 -13.79 -11.23 -3.01
CA GLU A 130 -14.26 -12.61 -3.25
C GLU A 130 -13.61 -13.27 -4.46
N THR A 131 -13.06 -12.49 -5.40
CA THR A 131 -12.56 -13.00 -6.68
C THR A 131 -11.05 -13.16 -6.71
N ILE A 132 -10.31 -12.33 -5.98
CA ILE A 132 -8.85 -12.24 -6.08
C ILE A 132 -8.14 -13.10 -5.03
N ASP A 133 -6.96 -13.62 -5.38
CA ASP A 133 -5.97 -14.04 -4.39
C ASP A 133 -5.12 -12.82 -4.00
N ALA A 134 -5.33 -12.30 -2.79
CA ALA A 134 -4.64 -11.11 -2.31
C ALA A 134 -3.11 -11.28 -2.21
N ASN A 135 -2.63 -12.48 -1.91
CA ASN A 135 -1.20 -12.74 -1.77
C ASN A 135 -0.52 -12.76 -3.14
N LEU A 136 -1.10 -13.48 -4.11
CA LEU A 136 -0.62 -13.46 -5.50
C LEU A 136 -0.68 -12.04 -6.07
N LEU A 137 -1.80 -11.34 -5.88
CA LEU A 137 -1.98 -10.00 -6.41
C LEU A 137 -1.00 -8.99 -5.79
N ALA A 138 -0.74 -9.07 -4.49
CA ALA A 138 0.27 -8.24 -3.84
C ALA A 138 1.69 -8.51 -4.38
N GLN A 139 2.03 -9.76 -4.69
CA GLN A 139 3.31 -10.09 -5.30
C GLN A 139 3.47 -9.45 -6.69
N GLU A 140 2.45 -9.56 -7.54
CA GLU A 140 2.48 -8.95 -8.88
C GLU A 140 2.52 -7.42 -8.83
N LEU A 141 1.73 -6.80 -7.94
CA LEU A 141 1.74 -5.35 -7.74
C LEU A 141 3.08 -4.83 -7.20
N PHE A 142 3.79 -5.64 -6.40
CA PHE A 142 5.13 -5.32 -5.95
C PHE A 142 6.14 -5.39 -7.11
N SER A 143 6.04 -6.40 -7.98
CA SER A 143 6.87 -6.51 -9.19
C SER A 143 6.69 -5.29 -10.11
N GLU A 144 5.45 -4.79 -10.21
CA GLU A 144 5.10 -3.57 -10.96
C GLU A 144 5.40 -2.26 -10.19
N SER A 145 6.00 -2.36 -8.99
CA SER A 145 6.34 -1.24 -8.11
C SER A 145 5.16 -0.32 -7.73
N VAL A 146 3.94 -0.85 -7.72
CA VAL A 146 2.74 -0.12 -7.24
C VAL A 146 2.69 -0.09 -5.72
N ILE A 147 3.13 -1.17 -5.08
CA ILE A 147 3.21 -1.28 -3.62
C ILE A 147 4.67 -1.45 -3.17
N ASN A 148 4.97 -1.06 -1.92
CA ASN A 148 6.27 -1.26 -1.31
C ASN A 148 6.37 -2.64 -0.62
N ASP A 149 7.57 -2.99 -0.16
CA ASP A 149 7.84 -4.29 0.45
C ASP A 149 7.09 -4.45 1.78
N GLU A 150 7.02 -3.40 2.58
CA GLU A 150 6.32 -3.39 3.86
C GLU A 150 4.83 -3.70 3.68
N MET A 151 4.18 -3.12 2.67
CA MET A 151 2.78 -3.40 2.35
C MET A 151 2.58 -4.84 1.87
N ARG A 152 3.47 -5.34 1.00
CA ARG A 152 3.45 -6.75 0.55
C ARG A 152 3.55 -7.71 1.73
N GLN A 153 4.54 -7.52 2.60
CA GLN A 153 4.74 -8.34 3.80
C GLN A 153 3.53 -8.29 4.74
N ARG A 154 2.90 -7.12 4.89
CA ARG A 154 1.70 -6.97 5.71
C ARG A 154 0.51 -7.74 5.14
N VAL A 155 0.29 -7.68 3.82
CA VAL A 155 -0.76 -8.46 3.16
C VAL A 155 -0.50 -9.95 3.31
N GLN A 156 0.74 -10.40 3.07
CA GLN A 156 1.13 -11.80 3.23
C GLN A 156 0.95 -12.29 4.69
N THR A 157 1.38 -11.50 5.66
CA THR A 157 1.23 -11.82 7.09
C THR A 157 -0.25 -11.92 7.47
N CYS A 158 -1.09 -11.03 6.95
CA CYS A 158 -2.53 -11.08 7.18
C CYS A 158 -3.16 -12.32 6.53
N TYR A 159 -2.74 -12.65 5.31
CA TYR A 159 -3.21 -13.82 4.57
C TYR A 159 -2.91 -15.12 5.33
N LEU A 160 -1.72 -15.24 5.92
CA LEU A 160 -1.29 -16.43 6.66
C LEU A 160 -1.91 -16.53 8.06
N ASN A 161 -2.10 -15.41 8.76
CA ASN A 161 -2.47 -15.42 10.18
C ASN A 161 -3.96 -15.11 10.45
N LYS A 162 -4.68 -14.56 9.47
CA LYS A 162 -6.09 -14.16 9.62
C LYS A 162 -6.95 -14.82 8.55
N SER A 163 -7.38 -14.07 7.54
CA SER A 163 -8.20 -14.57 6.44
C SER A 163 -7.76 -13.99 5.10
N PRO A 164 -7.99 -14.70 3.98
CA PRO A 164 -7.76 -14.17 2.65
C PRO A 164 -8.54 -12.87 2.36
N LEU A 165 -9.77 -12.76 2.90
CA LEU A 165 -10.61 -11.57 2.75
C LEU A 165 -10.03 -10.36 3.49
N ASP A 166 -9.52 -10.54 4.72
CA ASP A 166 -8.85 -9.46 5.46
C ASP A 166 -7.59 -8.99 4.73
N ALA A 167 -6.83 -9.91 4.14
CA ALA A 167 -5.65 -9.59 3.34
C ALA A 167 -6.03 -8.79 2.09
N ALA A 168 -7.09 -9.20 1.39
CA ALA A 168 -7.64 -8.46 0.26
C ALA A 168 -8.10 -7.06 0.68
N PHE A 169 -8.83 -6.95 1.79
CA PHE A 169 -9.25 -5.66 2.34
C PHE A 169 -8.06 -4.72 2.61
N ILE A 170 -7.01 -5.21 3.28
CA ILE A 170 -5.78 -4.42 3.54
C ILE A 170 -5.12 -3.96 2.24
N LEU A 171 -5.06 -4.83 1.22
CA LEU A 171 -4.51 -4.50 -0.08
C LEU A 171 -5.30 -3.37 -0.74
N LEU A 172 -6.63 -3.50 -0.84
CA LEU A 172 -7.49 -2.52 -1.49
C LEU A 172 -7.54 -1.17 -0.75
N ASP A 173 -7.54 -1.20 0.59
CA ASP A 173 -7.52 0.01 1.43
C ASP A 173 -6.19 0.80 1.31
N SER A 174 -5.11 0.17 0.87
CA SER A 174 -3.78 0.80 0.89
C SER A 174 -3.15 1.04 -0.48
N ILE A 175 -3.61 0.38 -1.54
CA ILE A 175 -2.96 0.42 -2.87
C ILE A 175 -2.90 1.82 -3.47
N HIS A 176 -3.91 2.65 -3.21
CA HIS A 176 -4.06 4.00 -3.75
C HIS A 176 -3.20 5.06 -3.03
N ARG A 177 -2.38 4.65 -2.06
CA ARG A 177 -1.62 5.58 -1.21
C ARG A 177 -0.22 5.91 -1.75
N LEU A 178 0.35 5.04 -2.58
CA LEU A 178 1.77 5.07 -2.92
C LEU A 178 2.05 5.70 -4.30
N LYS A 179 1.30 5.29 -5.34
CA LYS A 179 1.61 5.58 -6.74
C LYS A 179 0.41 6.16 -7.49
N GLN A 180 0.60 7.13 -8.38
CA GLN A 180 -0.51 7.84 -9.06
C GLN A 180 -1.26 6.98 -10.09
N ASP A 181 -0.56 6.13 -10.83
CA ASP A 181 -1.11 5.26 -11.89
C ASP A 181 -1.59 3.90 -11.36
N TRP A 182 -1.71 3.74 -10.04
CA TRP A 182 -1.99 2.48 -9.36
C TRP A 182 -3.20 1.74 -9.94
N PHE A 183 -4.27 2.46 -10.30
CA PHE A 183 -5.52 1.85 -10.76
C PHE A 183 -5.36 1.15 -12.11
N HIS A 184 -4.70 1.80 -13.07
CA HIS A 184 -4.47 1.22 -14.39
C HIS A 184 -3.52 0.02 -14.32
N VAL A 185 -2.48 0.11 -13.49
CA VAL A 185 -1.58 -1.02 -13.25
C VAL A 185 -2.31 -2.17 -12.55
N PHE A 186 -3.15 -1.87 -11.57
CA PHE A 186 -4.00 -2.86 -10.90
C PHE A 186 -4.93 -3.59 -11.87
N LEU A 187 -5.62 -2.86 -12.77
CA LEU A 187 -6.46 -3.46 -13.80
C LEU A 187 -5.66 -4.35 -14.76
N ARG A 188 -4.47 -3.91 -15.18
CA ARG A 188 -3.57 -4.71 -16.01
C ARG A 188 -3.17 -6.01 -15.31
N VAL A 189 -2.77 -5.94 -14.05
CA VAL A 189 -2.38 -7.13 -13.27
C VAL A 189 -3.56 -8.08 -13.09
N LEU A 190 -4.76 -7.57 -12.80
CA LEU A 190 -5.98 -8.40 -12.75
C LEU A 190 -6.25 -9.10 -14.07
N TYR A 191 -6.08 -8.39 -15.18
CA TYR A 191 -6.28 -8.93 -16.51
C TYR A 191 -5.29 -10.07 -16.82
N THR A 192 -4.00 -9.86 -16.54
CA THR A 192 -2.94 -10.87 -16.72
C THR A 192 -3.15 -12.11 -15.84
N ASN A 193 -3.71 -11.94 -14.64
CA ASN A 193 -4.08 -13.05 -13.75
C ASN A 193 -5.41 -13.75 -14.13
N GLY A 194 -5.98 -13.45 -15.30
CA GLY A 194 -7.17 -14.11 -15.81
C GLY A 194 -8.50 -13.55 -15.28
N HIS A 195 -8.48 -12.47 -14.49
CA HIS A 195 -9.69 -11.83 -13.96
C HIS A 195 -10.35 -10.85 -14.96
N ARG A 196 -10.42 -11.23 -16.24
CA ARG A 196 -10.92 -10.40 -17.37
C ARG A 196 -12.31 -9.83 -17.12
N ASN A 197 -13.24 -10.66 -16.66
CA ASN A 197 -14.61 -10.24 -16.36
C ASN A 197 -14.68 -9.19 -15.23
N LEU A 198 -13.77 -9.27 -14.26
CA LEU A 198 -13.70 -8.28 -13.19
C LEU A 198 -13.21 -6.94 -13.75
N VAL A 199 -12.16 -6.95 -14.58
CA VAL A 199 -11.63 -5.75 -15.23
C VAL A 199 -12.70 -5.06 -16.07
N LYS A 200 -13.47 -5.82 -16.86
CA LYS A 200 -14.59 -5.29 -17.65
C LYS A 200 -15.66 -4.60 -16.80
N VAL A 201 -15.94 -5.15 -15.62
CA VAL A 201 -16.93 -4.57 -14.69
C VAL A 201 -16.41 -3.29 -14.03
N LEU A 202 -15.10 -3.22 -13.76
CA LEU A 202 -14.48 -2.05 -13.14
C LEU A 202 -14.29 -0.91 -14.14
N ASP A 203 -13.84 -1.21 -15.36
CA ASP A 203 -13.63 -0.24 -16.43
C ASP A 203 -13.71 -0.93 -17.80
N ASP A 204 -14.90 -0.90 -18.41
CA ASP A 204 -15.20 -1.48 -19.72
C ASP A 204 -14.34 -0.86 -20.83
N LYS A 205 -14.08 0.46 -20.75
CA LYS A 205 -13.26 1.16 -21.76
C LYS A 205 -11.80 0.75 -21.68
N TYR A 206 -11.28 0.58 -20.46
CA TYR A 206 -9.91 0.09 -20.27
C TYR A 206 -9.77 -1.38 -20.69
N PHE A 207 -10.79 -2.19 -20.40
CA PHE A 207 -10.85 -3.59 -20.85
C PHE A 207 -10.76 -3.70 -22.38
N ASP A 208 -11.58 -2.94 -23.12
CA ASP A 208 -11.55 -2.94 -24.59
C ASP A 208 -10.18 -2.54 -25.14
N LYS A 209 -9.48 -1.61 -24.47
CA LYS A 209 -8.12 -1.21 -24.83
C LYS A 209 -7.11 -2.35 -24.66
N LEU A 210 -7.24 -3.16 -23.61
CA LEU A 210 -6.34 -4.32 -23.38
C LEU A 210 -6.60 -5.43 -24.40
N GLU A 211 -7.85 -5.75 -24.69
CA GLU A 211 -8.21 -6.76 -25.69
C GLU A 211 -7.70 -6.38 -27.10
N CYS A 212 -7.82 -5.10 -27.49
CA CYS A 212 -7.26 -4.61 -28.74
C CYS A 212 -5.72 -4.76 -28.82
N GLN A 213 -5.02 -4.67 -27.67
CA GLN A 213 -3.57 -4.80 -27.62
C GLN A 213 -3.09 -6.26 -27.69
N GLU A 214 -3.86 -7.20 -27.14
CA GLU A 214 -3.55 -8.63 -27.24
C GLU A 214 -3.83 -9.18 -28.65
N GLY A 215 -4.95 -8.77 -29.27
CA GLY A 215 -5.33 -9.24 -30.62
C GLY A 215 -4.29 -8.93 -31.72
N HIS A 216 -3.43 -7.92 -31.50
CA HIS A 216 -2.33 -7.61 -32.42
C HIS A 216 -1.06 -8.45 -32.21
N ARG A 217 -0.86 -9.06 -31.03
CA ARG A 217 0.35 -9.87 -30.78
C ARG A 217 0.27 -11.25 -31.43
N ASP A 218 -0.92 -11.77 -31.67
CA ASP A 218 -1.11 -13.09 -32.26
C ASP A 218 -1.03 -13.09 -33.80
N THR A 219 -1.05 -11.92 -34.45
CA THR A 219 -1.05 -11.83 -35.92
C THR A 219 0.35 -11.78 -36.55
N ASP A 220 1.38 -11.41 -35.79
CA ASP A 220 2.74 -11.23 -36.33
C ASP A 220 3.61 -12.50 -36.32
N LEU A 221 3.15 -13.59 -35.67
CA LEU A 221 3.91 -14.86 -35.60
C LEU A 221 3.51 -15.91 -36.64
N GLN A 222 2.62 -15.57 -37.60
CA GLN A 222 2.23 -16.47 -38.71
C GLN A 222 2.71 -16.02 -40.10
N GLY A 223 3.55 -14.96 -40.18
CA GLY A 223 3.93 -14.32 -41.45
C GLY A 223 5.19 -14.81 -42.17
N GLU A 224 6.12 -15.53 -41.51
CA GLU A 224 7.42 -15.86 -42.11
C GLU A 224 7.68 -17.37 -42.16
N SER A 225 6.97 -18.06 -43.04
CA SER A 225 7.32 -19.44 -43.46
C SER A 225 6.85 -19.74 -44.88
N LYS A 226 7.25 -18.92 -45.85
CA LYS A 226 7.34 -19.27 -47.28
C LYS A 226 8.54 -18.53 -47.88
N SER A 227 9.68 -19.21 -48.01
CA SER A 227 10.08 -19.91 -49.24
C SER A 227 10.70 -18.97 -50.27
N GLU A 228 12.03 -18.96 -50.35
CA GLU A 228 12.73 -18.85 -51.63
C GLU A 228 14.03 -19.67 -51.59
N ASN A 229 13.97 -20.82 -52.27
CA ASN A 229 15.10 -21.65 -52.69
C ASN A 229 15.53 -21.15 -54.08
N ALA A 230 16.81 -20.80 -54.30
CA ALA A 230 17.55 -21.08 -55.55
C ALA A 230 19.02 -20.57 -55.52
N SER A 231 19.94 -21.53 -55.38
CA SER A 231 21.18 -21.74 -56.15
C SER A 231 22.13 -20.59 -56.54
N GLN A 232 23.40 -20.67 -56.09
CA GLN A 232 24.66 -20.80 -56.88
C GLN A 232 25.87 -20.59 -55.92
N LEU A 233 26.70 -21.59 -55.59
CA LEU A 233 27.86 -22.15 -56.33
C LEU A 233 29.05 -21.18 -56.49
N GLU A 234 30.06 -21.31 -55.62
CA GLU A 234 31.54 -21.37 -55.88
C GLU A 234 32.27 -21.23 -54.52
N GLU A 235 32.92 -22.28 -54.02
CA GLU A 235 34.32 -22.67 -54.28
C GLU A 235 35.32 -21.78 -53.50
N THR A 236 35.83 -22.28 -52.37
CA THR A 236 37.27 -22.22 -52.07
C THR A 236 37.64 -23.09 -50.87
N ARG A 237 38.67 -23.90 -51.12
CA ARG A 237 39.44 -24.78 -50.23
C ARG A 237 40.01 -24.04 -49.01
N GLY A 238 40.13 -24.79 -47.92
CA GLY A 238 41.02 -24.51 -46.80
C GLY A 238 41.06 -25.74 -45.92
N ASP A 239 42.04 -26.60 -46.19
CA ASP A 239 42.44 -27.76 -45.40
C ASP A 239 42.91 -27.37 -43.98
N GLU A 240 43.12 -28.39 -43.15
CA GLU A 240 43.78 -28.44 -41.84
C GLU A 240 42.83 -28.27 -40.63
N ASP A 241 42.77 -29.12 -39.62
CA ASP A 241 43.34 -30.43 -39.31
C ASP A 241 42.58 -30.97 -38.08
N GLU A 242 42.67 -32.28 -37.88
CA GLU A 242 42.70 -33.07 -36.63
C GLU A 242 42.37 -32.31 -35.30
N ASP A 243 41.61 -32.81 -34.33
CA ASP A 243 41.66 -34.18 -33.84
C ASP A 243 40.56 -34.48 -32.80
N HIS A 244 40.39 -35.78 -32.59
CA HIS A 244 39.44 -36.54 -31.78
C HIS A 244 39.06 -36.02 -30.37
N SER A 245 37.81 -36.27 -29.95
CA SER A 245 37.49 -37.39 -29.02
C SER A 245 36.20 -37.19 -28.21
N SER A 246 35.22 -38.04 -28.51
CA SER A 246 34.41 -38.83 -27.58
C SER A 246 33.73 -38.16 -26.38
N SER A 247 32.41 -38.02 -26.48
CA SER A 247 31.49 -38.23 -25.35
C SER A 247 31.63 -39.64 -24.76
N PRO A 248 31.29 -39.85 -23.48
CA PRO A 248 29.96 -40.42 -23.25
C PRO A 248 29.22 -39.88 -22.02
N SER A 249 27.90 -39.94 -22.16
CA SER A 249 26.85 -39.78 -21.16
C SER A 249 27.09 -40.59 -19.88
N VAL A 250 26.82 -39.98 -18.72
CA VAL A 250 26.50 -40.71 -17.48
C VAL A 250 25.40 -39.98 -16.71
N ASN A 251 24.22 -40.60 -16.69
CA ASN A 251 23.17 -40.38 -15.71
C ASN A 251 23.70 -40.64 -14.29
N LYS A 252 23.50 -39.70 -13.36
CA LYS A 252 23.50 -39.98 -11.93
C LYS A 252 22.36 -39.23 -11.24
N GLU A 253 21.25 -39.94 -11.19
CA GLU A 253 20.36 -40.12 -10.04
C GLU A 253 21.10 -39.87 -8.71
N ILE A 254 20.68 -38.84 -7.97
CA ILE A 254 21.08 -38.63 -6.57
C ILE A 254 19.82 -38.70 -5.73
N ASP A 255 19.57 -39.91 -5.26
CA ASP A 255 18.86 -40.19 -4.01
C ASP A 255 19.62 -39.52 -2.85
N ARG A 256 18.96 -38.60 -2.16
CA ARG A 256 19.38 -38.16 -0.82
C ARG A 256 18.21 -38.24 0.14
N ASN A 257 18.00 -39.45 0.63
CA ASN A 257 17.47 -39.68 1.97
C ASN A 257 18.43 -39.05 2.99
N GLN A 258 17.96 -38.07 3.75
CA GLN A 258 18.58 -37.73 5.04
C GLN A 258 17.57 -37.88 6.16
N GLU A 259 17.93 -38.84 6.99
CA GLU A 259 17.41 -39.24 8.29
C GLU A 259 16.83 -38.12 9.15
N ILE A 260 15.59 -38.41 9.55
CA ILE A 260 14.86 -37.83 10.65
C ILE A 260 15.67 -38.05 11.95
N ASN A 261 16.40 -37.04 12.38
CA ASN A 261 17.00 -36.98 13.71
C ASN A 261 15.94 -36.51 14.72
N ARG A 262 15.23 -37.47 15.35
CA ARG A 262 14.38 -37.23 16.53
C ARG A 262 15.28 -37.12 17.75
N SER A 263 15.71 -35.91 18.09
CA SER A 263 16.20 -35.61 19.44
C SER A 263 15.01 -35.46 20.39
N SER A 264 14.99 -36.32 21.39
CA SER A 264 14.10 -36.33 22.54
C SER A 264 14.23 -35.01 23.30
N ILE A 265 13.27 -34.10 23.16
CA ILE A 265 13.17 -32.90 23.99
C ILE A 265 12.40 -33.26 25.26
N ASP A 266 13.16 -33.25 26.34
CA ASP A 266 12.78 -33.35 27.73
C ASP A 266 11.65 -32.36 28.07
N GLY A 267 10.48 -32.92 28.38
CA GLY A 267 9.31 -32.18 28.82
C GLY A 267 9.42 -31.87 30.29
N SER A 268 9.97 -30.70 30.64
CA SER A 268 9.78 -30.06 31.96
C SER A 268 10.29 -28.62 31.96
N ARG A 269 9.43 -27.68 31.56
CA ARG A 269 9.25 -26.30 32.10
C ARG A 269 8.61 -25.40 31.03
N ILE A 270 7.28 -25.36 31.04
CA ILE A 270 6.55 -24.24 30.41
C ILE A 270 6.63 -23.06 31.40
N PRO A 271 7.11 -21.87 30.98
CA PRO A 271 7.14 -20.70 31.84
C PRO A 271 5.72 -20.15 32.02
N GLU A 272 5.20 -20.28 33.23
CA GLU A 272 3.87 -19.82 33.71
C GLU A 272 3.61 -18.30 33.59
N ARG A 273 4.55 -17.53 33.01
CA ARG A 273 4.49 -16.07 32.94
C ARG A 273 3.86 -15.50 31.66
N LEU A 274 3.70 -16.29 30.59
CA LEU A 274 3.08 -15.82 29.34
C LEU A 274 1.54 -15.85 29.34
N ASN A 275 0.90 -16.54 30.31
CA ASN A 275 -0.55 -16.61 30.39
C ASN A 275 -1.22 -15.39 31.05
N SER A 276 -0.50 -14.57 31.82
CA SER A 276 -1.15 -13.45 32.55
C SER A 276 -1.43 -12.24 31.67
N ALA A 277 -0.51 -11.86 30.79
CA ALA A 277 -0.64 -10.67 29.94
C ALA A 277 -1.73 -10.84 28.85
N ALA A 278 -1.75 -12.01 28.19
CA ALA A 278 -2.79 -12.35 27.23
C ALA A 278 -4.19 -12.43 27.87
N SER A 279 -4.25 -12.88 29.13
CA SER A 279 -5.52 -12.93 29.89
C SER A 279 -6.02 -11.54 30.26
N THR A 280 -5.15 -10.60 30.61
CA THR A 280 -5.55 -9.20 30.90
C THR A 280 -6.02 -8.44 29.66
N GLU A 281 -5.38 -8.66 28.51
CA GLU A 281 -5.81 -8.04 27.25
C GLU A 281 -7.17 -8.57 26.80
N TYR A 282 -7.39 -9.88 26.90
CA TYR A 282 -8.69 -10.50 26.62
C TYR A 282 -9.82 -9.92 27.50
N LEU A 283 -9.59 -9.80 28.81
CA LEU A 283 -10.57 -9.23 29.75
C LEU A 283 -10.88 -7.75 29.45
N THR A 284 -9.87 -6.98 29.04
CA THR A 284 -10.04 -5.57 28.65
C THR A 284 -10.90 -5.46 27.39
N ASN A 285 -10.66 -6.33 26.40
CA ASN A 285 -11.45 -6.37 25.18
C ASN A 285 -12.89 -6.80 25.43
N VAL A 286 -13.13 -7.76 26.33
CA VAL A 286 -14.50 -8.17 26.72
C VAL A 286 -15.27 -7.01 27.36
N SER A 287 -14.65 -6.26 28.28
CA SER A 287 -15.28 -5.09 28.91
C SER A 287 -15.59 -3.97 27.90
N ALA A 288 -14.72 -3.75 26.90
CA ALA A 288 -14.98 -2.80 25.83
C ALA A 288 -16.18 -3.22 24.95
N ILE A 289 -16.33 -4.52 24.67
CA ILE A 289 -17.47 -5.06 23.92
C ILE A 289 -18.78 -4.89 24.68
N GLU A 290 -18.79 -5.13 26.00
CA GLU A 290 -19.98 -4.91 26.83
C GLU A 290 -20.42 -3.43 26.81
N THR A 291 -19.46 -2.51 26.93
CA THR A 291 -19.73 -1.06 26.87
C THR A 291 -20.27 -0.64 25.50
N LEU A 292 -19.71 -1.18 24.40
CA LEU A 292 -20.21 -0.92 23.05
C LEU A 292 -21.62 -1.48 22.84
N THR A 293 -21.93 -2.63 23.43
CA THR A 293 -23.25 -3.26 23.36
C THR A 293 -24.29 -2.38 24.06
N GLU A 294 -23.99 -1.89 25.27
CA GLU A 294 -24.87 -0.99 26.02
C GLU A 294 -25.12 0.33 25.26
N ASN A 295 -24.06 0.93 24.69
CA ASN A 295 -24.19 2.13 23.86
C ASN A 295 -25.08 1.90 22.63
N THR A 296 -25.00 0.72 22.02
CA THR A 296 -25.82 0.35 20.86
C THR A 296 -27.30 0.23 21.25
N GLU A 297 -27.60 -0.35 22.41
CA GLU A 297 -28.96 -0.44 22.94
C GLU A 297 -29.54 0.95 23.27
N GLN A 298 -28.74 1.85 23.84
CA GLN A 298 -29.16 3.23 24.10
C GLN A 298 -29.47 4.00 22.81
N LEU A 299 -28.63 3.84 21.78
CA LEU A 299 -28.89 4.43 20.46
C LEU A 299 -30.18 3.89 19.83
N LEU A 300 -30.44 2.58 19.95
CA LEU A 300 -31.67 1.97 19.45
C LEU A 300 -32.92 2.54 20.14
N LEU A 301 -32.86 2.81 21.45
CA LEU A 301 -33.94 3.46 22.19
C LEU A 301 -34.16 4.91 21.73
N LEU A 302 -33.09 5.65 21.45
CA LEU A 302 -33.18 7.00 20.91
C LEU A 302 -33.84 7.04 19.53
N VAL A 303 -33.46 6.12 18.63
CA VAL A 303 -34.06 5.99 17.30
C VAL A 303 -35.56 5.72 17.41
N LYS A 304 -35.98 4.74 18.23
CA LYS A 304 -37.40 4.48 18.49
C LYS A 304 -38.16 5.70 19.04
N GLY A 305 -37.47 6.51 19.86
CA GLY A 305 -38.02 7.76 20.37
C GLY A 305 -38.19 8.84 19.30
N ILE A 306 -37.34 8.87 18.27
CA ILE A 306 -37.45 9.76 17.11
C ILE A 306 -38.62 9.32 16.23
N ASP A 307 -38.73 8.03 15.91
CA ASP A 307 -39.84 7.50 15.11
C ASP A 307 -41.20 7.84 15.73
N ALA A 308 -41.36 7.62 17.04
CA ALA A 308 -42.57 7.97 17.77
C ALA A 308 -42.86 9.49 17.82
N LYS A 309 -41.87 10.36 17.58
CA LYS A 309 -42.08 11.81 17.43
C LYS A 309 -42.49 12.16 16.00
N ILE A 310 -41.94 11.49 15.00
CA ILE A 310 -42.32 11.63 13.59
C ILE A 310 -43.80 11.27 13.43
N ASP A 311 -44.23 10.12 13.92
CA ASP A 311 -45.64 9.68 13.86
C ASP A 311 -46.60 10.72 14.48
N ARG A 312 -46.20 11.33 15.60
CA ARG A 312 -47.00 12.39 16.25
C ARG A 312 -47.05 13.68 15.44
N LEU A 313 -45.97 14.03 14.74
CA LEU A 313 -45.92 15.20 13.88
C LEU A 313 -46.76 14.98 12.64
N GLU A 314 -46.68 13.80 12.02
CA GLU A 314 -47.53 13.42 10.88
C GLU A 314 -49.02 13.49 11.27
N GLY A 315 -49.41 12.95 12.42
CA GLY A 315 -50.78 13.09 12.92
C GLY A 315 -51.25 14.53 13.14
N LYS A 316 -50.35 15.43 13.59
CA LYS A 316 -50.65 16.86 13.72
C LYS A 316 -50.79 17.55 12.37
N VAL A 317 -49.92 17.24 11.42
CA VAL A 317 -49.97 17.74 10.05
C VAL A 317 -51.30 17.34 9.40
N ASP A 318 -51.70 16.08 9.56
CA ASP A 318 -52.97 15.57 9.07
C ASP A 318 -54.17 16.29 9.67
N HIS A 319 -54.15 16.54 10.98
CA HIS A 319 -55.19 17.32 11.63
C HIS A 319 -55.27 18.76 11.08
N LEU A 320 -54.13 19.41 10.83
CA LEU A 320 -54.09 20.75 10.25
C LEU A 320 -54.63 20.78 8.82
N TYR A 321 -54.26 19.82 7.97
CA TYR A 321 -54.81 19.68 6.61
C TYR A 321 -56.34 19.56 6.64
N ASN A 322 -56.87 18.72 7.53
CA ASN A 322 -58.31 18.53 7.70
C ASN A 322 -59.02 19.79 8.21
N THR A 323 -58.37 20.54 9.11
CA THR A 323 -58.95 21.77 9.70
C THR A 323 -58.99 22.92 8.68
N LEU A 324 -57.98 23.01 7.82
CA LEU A 324 -57.85 24.08 6.83
C LEU A 324 -58.57 23.77 5.50
N ASN A 325 -59.16 22.57 5.36
CA ASN A 325 -59.84 22.12 4.15
C ASN A 325 -58.98 22.25 2.88
N ILE A 326 -57.67 22.04 3.02
CA ILE A 326 -56.71 22.11 1.93
C ILE A 326 -56.76 20.76 1.18
N PRO A 327 -57.05 20.74 -0.14
CA PRO A 327 -57.03 19.51 -0.92
C PRO A 327 -55.62 18.89 -0.87
N ARG A 328 -55.51 17.62 -0.47
CA ARG A 328 -54.26 16.86 -0.62
C ARG A 328 -54.05 16.61 -2.12
N HIS A 329 -52.94 17.12 -2.65
CA HIS A 329 -52.50 16.89 -4.03
C HIS A 329 -51.66 15.62 -4.15
#